data_AF-B4R2C6-F1
#
_entry.id   AF-B4R2C6-F1
#
_cell.length_a   1.000
_cell.length_b   1.000
_cell.length_c   1.000
_cell.angle_alpha   90.00
_cell.angle_beta   90.00
_cell.angle_gamma   90.00
#
_symmetry.space_group_name_H-M   'P 1'
#
loop_
_entity.id
_entity.type
_entity.pdbx_description
1 polymer ?
#
loop_
_entity_poly.entity_id
_entity_poly.type
_entity_poly.pdbx_seq_one_letter_code
_entity_poly.pdbx_strand_id
1 'polypeptide(L)'
;MKVKVRAILFKRYNGYKPFMFNVTVDACRFLKNTKSNPAALYFFEFLKPYSNMNHTCPFDHDLIVEKLEVGFVNHQATKVLPFPEGDYQLETHWIAYDIDRAVVKVYGTLS
;
A
#
# COMPACT_ATOMS: atom_id res chain seq x y z
N MET A 1 -19.95 -4.73 0.75
CA MET A 1 -19.04 -4.70 1.91
C MET A 1 -18.24 -3.40 1.88
N LYS A 2 -18.21 -2.61 2.96
CA LYS A 2 -17.36 -1.42 3.06
C LYS A 2 -16.08 -1.82 3.77
N VAL A 3 -14.98 -1.93 3.02
CA VAL A 3 -13.64 -2.16 3.56
C VAL A 3 -12.85 -0.88 3.33
N LYS A 4 -12.35 -0.28 4.42
CA LYS A 4 -11.45 0.87 4.34
C LYS A 4 -10.04 0.38 4.58
N VAL A 5 -9.10 0.89 3.79
CA VAL A 5 -7.68 0.71 4.03
C VAL A 5 -7.09 2.08 4.34
N ARG A 6 -6.49 2.21 5.52
CA ARG A 6 -5.69 3.39 5.89
C ARG A 6 -4.23 3.03 5.75
N ALA A 7 -3.47 3.82 5.01
CA ALA A 7 -2.04 3.64 4.81
C ALA A 7 -1.28 4.89 5.26
N ILE A 8 -0.24 4.69 6.06
CA ILE A 8 0.63 5.75 6.56
C ILE A 8 2.07 5.34 6.26
N LEU A 9 2.79 6.21 5.55
CA LEU A 9 4.21 6.04 5.32
C LEU A 9 4.99 6.79 6.40
N PHE A 10 6.01 6.15 6.95
CA PHE A 10 6.94 6.73 7.90
C PHE A 10 8.35 6.66 7.33
N LYS A 11 9.16 7.68 7.63
CA LYS A 11 10.61 7.68 7.40
C LYS A 11 11.33 7.71 8.74
N ARG A 12 12.41 6.94 8.85
CA ARG A 12 13.27 6.92 10.03
C ARG A 12 14.21 8.12 10.03
N TYR A 13 14.12 8.88 11.11
CA TYR A 13 15.12 9.88 11.51
C TYR A 13 15.61 9.47 12.91
N ASN A 14 15.37 10.29 13.94
CA ASN A 14 15.51 9.89 15.35
C ASN A 14 14.30 9.04 15.82
N GLY A 15 13.88 8.07 15.01
CA GLY A 15 12.62 7.33 15.11
C GLY A 15 11.75 7.46 13.85
N TYR A 16 10.75 6.59 13.72
CA TYR A 16 9.80 6.62 12.61
C TYR A 16 8.84 7.80 12.76
N LYS A 17 8.86 8.71 11.79
CA LYS A 17 7.98 9.88 11.74
C LYS A 17 7.13 9.83 10.48
N PRO A 18 5.84 10.25 10.52
CA PRO A 18 5.00 10.31 9.34
C PRO A 18 5.69 11.07 8.21
N PHE A 19 5.63 10.52 7.00
CA PHE A 19 6.35 11.02 5.84
C PHE A 19 5.46 10.92 4.60
N MET A 20 5.15 12.07 4.01
CA MET A 20 4.47 12.26 2.71
C MET A 20 3.02 11.74 2.59
N PHE A 21 2.72 10.52 3.05
CA PHE A 21 1.43 9.85 2.82
C PHE A 21 0.74 9.45 4.12
N ASN A 22 -0.52 9.86 4.24
CA ASN A 22 -1.51 9.38 5.20
C ASN A 22 -2.85 9.36 4.50
N VAL A 23 -3.19 8.23 3.90
CA VAL A 23 -4.35 8.09 3.02
C VAL A 23 -5.32 7.06 3.57
N THR A 24 -6.61 7.30 3.42
CA THR A 24 -7.66 6.30 3.70
C THR A 24 -8.54 6.17 2.48
N VAL A 25 -8.72 4.95 2.00
CA VAL A 25 -9.56 4.65 0.83
C VAL A 25 -10.56 3.57 1.17
N ASP A 26 -11.77 3.67 0.61
CA ASP A 26 -12.67 2.51 0.53
C ASP A 26 -12.14 1.62 -0.60
N ALA A 27 -11.62 0.43 -0.24
CA ALA A 27 -10.91 -0.45 -1.17
C ALA A 27 -11.78 -0.83 -2.37
N CYS A 28 -13.05 -1.17 -2.14
CA CYS A 28 -13.96 -1.57 -3.21
C CYS A 28 -14.33 -0.40 -4.13
N ARG A 29 -14.52 0.80 -3.57
CA ARG A 29 -14.74 2.00 -4.37
C ARG A 29 -13.49 2.38 -5.17
N PHE A 30 -12.31 2.25 -4.57
CA PHE A 30 -11.03 2.50 -5.21
C PHE A 30 -10.79 1.53 -6.36
N LEU A 31 -11.01 0.23 -6.20
CA LEU A 31 -10.82 -0.75 -7.27
C LEU A 31 -11.75 -0.52 -8.48
N LYS A 32 -12.96 0.02 -8.26
CA LYS A 32 -13.86 0.43 -9.34
C LYS A 32 -13.34 1.62 -10.15
N ASN A 33 -12.56 2.50 -9.53
CA ASN A 33 -11.93 3.64 -10.20
C ASN A 33 -10.62 3.99 -9.50
N THR A 34 -9.54 3.29 -9.87
CA THR A 34 -8.25 3.41 -9.19
C THR A 34 -7.62 4.79 -9.36
N LYS A 35 -8.00 5.52 -10.42
CA LYS A 35 -7.59 6.91 -10.67
C LYS A 35 -8.17 7.91 -9.67
N SER A 36 -9.14 7.50 -8.84
CA SER A 36 -9.76 8.37 -7.83
C SER A 36 -8.81 8.81 -6.70
N ASN A 37 -7.72 8.09 -6.47
CA ASN A 37 -6.72 8.46 -5.47
C ASN A 37 -5.31 8.10 -6.00
N PRO A 38 -4.54 9.08 -6.51
CA PRO A 38 -3.22 8.84 -7.10
C PRO A 38 -2.20 8.23 -6.13
N ALA A 39 -2.25 8.60 -4.85
CA ALA A 39 -1.35 8.05 -3.84
C ALA A 39 -1.67 6.56 -3.58
N ALA A 40 -2.95 6.22 -3.43
CA ALA A 40 -3.36 4.82 -3.29
C ALA A 40 -3.06 4.01 -4.56
N LEU A 41 -3.23 4.60 -5.75
CA LEU A 41 -2.84 3.99 -7.02
C LEU A 41 -1.34 3.66 -7.04
N TYR A 42 -0.48 4.60 -6.67
CA TYR A 42 0.96 4.36 -6.62
C TYR A 42 1.32 3.14 -5.75
N PHE A 43 0.79 3.05 -4.53
CA PHE A 43 1.02 1.88 -3.66
C PHE A 43 0.38 0.60 -4.19
N PHE A 44 -0.80 0.69 -4.83
CA PHE A 44 -1.47 -0.46 -5.41
C PHE A 44 -0.70 -1.06 -6.60
N GLU A 45 0.00 -0.24 -7.40
CA GLU A 45 0.81 -0.72 -8.53
C GLU A 45 1.98 -1.62 -8.08
N PHE A 46 2.43 -1.56 -6.81
CA PHE A 46 3.38 -2.55 -6.28
C PHE A 46 2.78 -3.96 -6.21
N LEU A 47 1.49 -4.06 -5.90
CA LEU A 47 0.81 -5.34 -5.66
C LEU A 47 0.11 -5.86 -6.91
N LYS A 48 -0.43 -4.96 -7.73
CA LYS A 48 -1.30 -5.29 -8.87
C LYS A 48 -0.75 -6.36 -9.83
N PRO A 49 0.54 -6.35 -10.26
CA PRO A 49 1.06 -7.41 -11.13
C PRO A 49 1.45 -8.69 -10.40
N TYR A 50 1.60 -8.65 -9.08
CA TYR A 50 2.08 -9.75 -8.24
C TYR A 50 1.01 -10.27 -7.29
N SER A 51 -0.26 -9.94 -7.52
CA SER A 51 -1.36 -10.36 -6.66
C SER A 51 -2.64 -10.62 -7.44
N ASN A 52 -3.53 -11.40 -6.83
CA ASN A 52 -4.89 -11.59 -7.31
C ASN A 52 -5.83 -10.42 -6.96
N MET A 53 -5.31 -9.28 -6.49
CA MET A 53 -6.14 -8.15 -6.07
C MET A 53 -6.71 -7.31 -7.23
N ASN A 54 -6.33 -7.61 -8.47
CA ASN A 54 -6.75 -6.86 -9.66
C ASN A 54 -8.13 -7.30 -10.20
N HIS A 55 -9.14 -7.31 -9.35
CA HIS A 55 -10.53 -7.52 -9.75
C HIS A 55 -11.48 -6.62 -8.97
N THR A 56 -12.74 -6.57 -9.39
CA THR A 56 -13.77 -5.83 -8.67
C THR A 56 -14.27 -6.62 -7.47
N CYS A 57 -14.54 -5.94 -6.36
CA CYS A 57 -15.20 -6.55 -5.20
C CYS A 57 -16.54 -7.21 -5.59
N PRO A 58 -16.99 -8.26 -4.85
CA PRO A 58 -16.44 -8.76 -3.59
C PRO A 58 -15.22 -9.69 -3.74
N PHE A 59 -14.37 -9.71 -2.71
CA PHE A 59 -13.34 -10.74 -2.54
C PHE A 59 -13.96 -11.90 -1.75
N ASP A 60 -14.01 -13.08 -2.36
CA ASP A 60 -14.56 -14.31 -1.80
C ASP A 60 -13.50 -15.42 -1.65
N HIS A 61 -12.24 -15.08 -1.91
CA HIS A 61 -11.09 -15.96 -1.88
C HIS A 61 -9.91 -15.26 -1.19
N ASP A 62 -8.87 -16.03 -0.90
CA ASP A 62 -7.68 -15.54 -0.23
C ASP A 62 -6.93 -14.52 -1.08
N LEU A 63 -6.44 -13.45 -0.45
CA LEU A 63 -5.57 -12.48 -1.09
C LEU A 63 -4.14 -13.02 -1.10
N ILE A 64 -3.59 -13.19 -2.29
CA ILE A 64 -2.27 -13.80 -2.49
C ILE A 64 -1.38 -12.76 -3.15
N VAL A 65 -0.21 -12.53 -2.54
CA VAL A 65 0.90 -11.81 -3.16
C VAL A 65 2.02 -12.82 -3.40
N GLU A 66 2.39 -13.01 -4.66
CA GLU A 66 3.37 -14.04 -5.05
C GLU A 66 4.52 -13.41 -5.85
N LYS A 67 5.76 -13.77 -5.50
CA LYS A 67 6.98 -13.42 -6.24
C LYS A 67 7.15 -11.91 -6.50
N LEU A 68 6.84 -11.07 -5.52
CA LEU A 68 7.13 -9.64 -5.59
C LEU A 68 8.65 -9.42 -5.73
N GLU A 69 9.07 -8.96 -6.91
CA GLU A 69 10.48 -8.82 -7.24
C GLU A 69 11.09 -7.55 -6.63
N VAL A 70 12.23 -7.69 -5.95
CA VAL A 70 12.94 -6.56 -5.34
C VAL A 70 13.36 -5.52 -6.39
N GLY A 71 13.78 -5.94 -7.58
CA GLY A 71 14.14 -5.04 -8.68
C GLY A 71 12.98 -4.13 -9.10
N PHE A 72 11.77 -4.69 -9.18
CA PHE A 72 10.56 -3.93 -9.46
C PHE A 72 10.21 -2.94 -8.34
N VAL A 73 10.26 -3.38 -7.08
CA VAL A 73 10.04 -2.52 -5.91
C VAL A 73 11.02 -1.35 -5.91
N ASN A 74 12.31 -1.61 -6.15
CA ASN A 74 13.34 -0.58 -6.25
C ASN A 74 13.07 0.38 -7.40
N HIS A 75 12.67 -0.11 -8.56
CA HIS A 75 12.33 0.76 -9.70
C HIS A 75 11.18 1.71 -9.36
N GLN A 76 10.11 1.21 -8.74
CA GLN A 76 8.99 2.04 -8.32
C GLN A 76 9.41 3.11 -7.31
N ALA A 77 10.27 2.76 -6.35
CA ALA A 77 10.72 3.65 -5.27
C ALA A 77 11.86 4.62 -5.66
N THR A 78 12.58 4.38 -6.77
CA THR A 78 13.72 5.22 -7.19
C THR A 78 13.49 5.95 -8.51
N LYS A 79 12.68 5.40 -9.42
CA LYS A 79 12.47 5.94 -10.77
C LYS A 79 11.07 6.50 -10.98
N VAL A 80 10.04 5.81 -10.51
CA VAL A 80 8.63 6.24 -10.71
C VAL A 80 8.28 7.36 -9.74
N LEU A 81 8.48 7.13 -8.44
CA LEU A 81 8.41 8.17 -7.42
C LEU A 81 9.72 8.13 -6.61
N PRO A 82 10.70 9.00 -6.91
CA PRO A 82 12.04 8.95 -6.31
C PRO A 82 12.00 9.31 -4.83
N PHE A 83 11.87 8.32 -3.96
CA PHE A 83 12.02 8.53 -2.53
C PHE A 83 13.50 8.80 -2.21
N PRO A 84 13.79 9.70 -1.25
CA PRO A 84 15.16 9.88 -0.79
C PRO A 84 15.67 8.62 -0.08
N GLU A 85 16.97 8.40 -0.07
CA GLU A 85 17.56 7.29 0.68
C GLU A 85 17.19 7.33 2.18
N GLY A 86 17.16 6.15 2.80
CA GLY A 86 16.89 5.94 4.22
C GLY A 86 15.97 4.77 4.52
N ASP A 87 15.64 4.60 5.80
CA ASP A 87 14.75 3.54 6.27
C ASP A 87 13.30 4.02 6.31
N TYR A 88 12.39 3.17 5.85
CA TYR A 88 10.95 3.44 5.77
C TYR A 88 10.13 2.36 6.46
N GLN A 89 8.95 2.76 6.92
CA GLN A 89 7.91 1.87 7.39
C GLN A 89 6.58 2.26 6.72
N LEU A 90 5.95 1.32 6.02
CA LEU A 90 4.58 1.45 5.57
C LEU A 90 3.66 0.72 6.55
N GLU A 91 2.76 1.44 7.19
CA GLU A 91 1.73 0.89 8.08
C GLU A 91 0.38 0.93 7.40
N THR A 92 -0.31 -0.20 7.34
CA THR A 92 -1.66 -0.30 6.77
C THR A 92 -2.64 -0.90 7.76
N HIS A 93 -3.80 -0.27 7.90
CA HIS A 93 -4.93 -0.76 8.69
C HIS A 93 -6.05 -1.21 7.76
N TRP A 94 -6.56 -2.41 8.01
CA TRP A 94 -7.58 -3.07 7.20
C TRP A 94 -8.87 -3.10 7.99
N ILE A 95 -9.78 -2.17 7.67
CA ILE A 95 -10.94 -1.87 8.47
C ILE A 95 -12.18 -2.41 7.76
N ALA A 96 -12.81 -3.43 8.33
CA ALA A 96 -14.04 -4.01 7.81
C ALA A 96 -15.16 -3.85 8.84
N TYR A 97 -16.30 -3.30 8.38
CA TYR A 97 -17.43 -2.97 9.25
C TYR A 97 -17.04 -2.01 10.38
N ASP A 98 -16.18 -1.03 10.06
CA ASP A 98 -15.62 -0.04 10.99
C ASP A 98 -14.86 -0.64 12.18
N ILE A 99 -14.46 -1.92 12.08
CA ILE A 99 -13.59 -2.61 13.02
C ILE A 99 -12.24 -2.84 12.35
N ASP A 100 -11.15 -2.45 13.03
CA ASP A 100 -9.79 -2.72 12.56
C ASP A 100 -9.51 -4.22 12.66
N ARG A 101 -9.38 -4.90 11.51
CA ARG A 101 -9.23 -6.36 11.43
C ARG A 101 -7.78 -6.79 11.34
N ALA A 102 -6.92 -5.96 10.78
CA ALA A 102 -5.51 -6.26 10.63
C ALA A 102 -4.69 -4.99 10.52
N VAL A 103 -3.51 -5.01 11.15
CA VAL A 103 -2.47 -4.00 10.99
C VAL A 103 -1.25 -4.67 10.38
N VAL A 104 -0.83 -4.21 9.21
CA VAL A 104 0.36 -4.72 8.52
C VAL A 104 1.42 -3.63 8.52
N LYS A 105 2.63 -3.96 8.97
CA LYS A 105 3.78 -3.06 8.97
C LYS A 105 4.88 -3.65 8.10
N VAL A 106 5.26 -2.93 7.05
CA VAL A 106 6.33 -3.31 6.14
C VAL A 106 7.50 -2.36 6.35
N TYR A 107 8.69 -2.91 6.57
CA TYR A 107 9.92 -2.16 6.77
C TYR A 107 10.83 -2.36 5.56
N GLY A 108 11.49 -1.28 5.11
CA GLY A 108 12.39 -1.32 3.96
C GLY A 108 13.47 -0.25 4.06
N THR A 109 14.63 -0.54 3.45
CA THR A 109 15.75 0.41 3.35
C THR A 109 15.96 0.73 1.88
N LEU A 110 16.10 2.03 1.59
CA LEU A 110 16.49 2.52 0.26
C LEU A 110 17.90 3.10 0.35
N SER A 111 18.84 2.51 -0.39
CA SER A 111 20.27 2.83 -0.40
C SER A 111 20.87 2.60 -1.77
#